data_AF-A0A1F5UN93-F1
#
_entry.id   AF-A0A1F5UN93-F1
#
_cell.length_a   1.000
_cell.length_b   1.000
_cell.length_c   1.000
_cell.angle_alpha   90.00
_cell.angle_beta   90.00
_cell.angle_gamma   90.00
#
_symmetry.space_group_name_H-M   'P 1'
#
loop_
_entity.id
_entity.type
_entity.pdbx_description
1 polymer ?
#
loop_
_entity_poly.entity_id
_entity_poly.type
_entity_poly.pdbx_seq_one_letter_code
_entity_poly.pdbx_strand_id
1 'polypeptide(L)' 'MPLVFRPIPVYELAGSLHSHKLKGELAGAWTCTVDYDNRILFEFAQNPESGEEEILLLTMGTHNEIY' A
#
# COMPACT_ATOMS: atom_id res chain seq x y z
N MET A 1 -25.28 2.36 -7.04
CA MET A 1 -24.57 2.93 -5.89
C MET A 1 -23.09 2.72 -6.15
N PRO A 2 -22.27 3.77 -6.34
CA PRO A 2 -20.82 3.56 -6.45
C PRO A 2 -20.27 3.17 -5.08
N LEU A 3 -19.44 2.14 -5.05
CA LEU A 3 -18.63 1.81 -3.88
C LEU A 3 -17.60 2.93 -3.73
N VAL A 4 -17.80 3.80 -2.74
CA VAL A 4 -16.79 4.76 -2.32
C VAL A 4 -15.93 4.04 -1.28
N PHE A 5 -14.72 3.62 -1.68
CA PHE A 5 -13.73 3.14 -0.74
C PHE A 5 -13.27 4.33 0.10
N ARG A 6 -13.72 4.38 1.36
CA ARG A 6 -13.19 5.36 2.31
C ARG A 6 -11.75 4.97 2.62
N PRO A 7 -10.80 5.92 2.69
CA PRO A 7 -9.41 5.61 3.02
C PRO A 7 -9.37 4.89 4.38
N ILE A 8 -8.83 3.67 4.37
CA ILE A 8 -8.68 2.84 5.56
C ILE A 8 -7.51 3.40 6.37
N PRO A 9 -7.69 3.69 7.67
CA PRO A 9 -6.63 4.23 8.50
C PRO A 9 -5.40 3.30 8.51
N VAL A 10 -4.20 3.88 8.44
CA VAL A 10 -2.92 3.14 8.36
C VAL A 10 -2.76 2.08 9.46
N TYR A 11 -3.27 2.33 10.67
CA TYR A 11 -3.21 1.37 11.77
C TYR A 11 -4.04 0.10 11.53
N GLU A 12 -5.11 0.19 10.76
CA GLU A 12 -5.99 -0.93 10.41
C GLU A 12 -5.36 -1.78 9.28
N LEU A 13 -4.57 -1.15 8.40
CA LEU A 13 -3.75 -1.84 7.40
C LEU A 13 -2.57 -2.60 8.04
N ALA A 14 -1.99 -2.08 9.12
CA ALA A 14 -0.88 -2.74 9.81
C ALA A 14 -1.31 -4.06 10.48
N GLY A 15 -2.49 -4.08 11.09
CA GLY A 15 -3.02 -5.26 11.77
C GLY A 15 -3.57 -6.34 10.82
N SER A 16 -4.45 -5.96 9.90
CA SER A 16 -5.16 -6.93 9.06
C SER A 16 -4.40 -7.38 7.82
N LEU A 17 -3.47 -6.55 7.31
CA LEU A 17 -2.73 -6.83 6.05
C LEU A 17 -1.24 -7.08 6.28
N HIS A 18 -0.79 -7.19 7.53
CA HIS A 18 0.63 -7.37 7.89
C HIS A 18 1.53 -6.32 7.22
N SER A 19 1.02 -5.10 7.10
CA SER A 19 1.73 -4.06 6.36
C SER A 19 2.84 -3.41 7.17
N HIS A 20 3.93 -3.06 6.51
CA HIS A 20 5.04 -2.34 7.13
C HIS A 20 5.73 -1.41 6.14
N LYS A 21 6.31 -0.33 6.67
CA LYS A 21 7.05 0.66 5.89
C LYS A 21 8.44 0.13 5.53
N LEU A 22 8.82 0.31 4.27
CA LEU A 22 10.12 -0.09 3.77
C LEU A 22 11.23 0.91 4.13
N LYS A 23 12.47 0.46 4.01
CA LYS A 23 13.70 1.21 4.28
C LYS A 23 14.64 1.10 3.07
N GLY A 24 15.73 1.86 3.08
CA GLY A 24 16.70 1.85 1.98
C GLY A 24 16.17 2.60 0.75
N GLU A 25 16.36 2.03 -0.44
CA GLU A 25 15.96 2.66 -1.72
C GLU A 25 14.45 2.85 -1.86
N LEU A 26 13.65 2.05 -1.15
CA LEU A 26 12.19 2.14 -1.13
C LEU A 26 11.67 2.86 0.14
N ALA A 27 12.51 3.63 0.82
CA ALA A 27 12.11 4.36 2.02
C ALA A 27 10.97 5.35 1.70
N GLY A 28 9.82 5.15 2.35
CA GLY A 28 8.61 5.94 2.07
C GLY A 28 7.43 5.06 1.67
N ALA A 29 7.71 3.99 0.92
CA ALA A 29 6.73 3.01 0.49
C ALA A 29 6.38 2.00 1.59
N TRP A 30 5.24 1.34 1.41
CA TRP A 30 4.68 0.33 2.28
C TRP A 30 4.50 -0.97 1.51
N THR A 31 4.68 -2.09 2.21
CA THR A 31 4.36 -3.41 1.66
C THR A 31 3.30 -4.10 2.50
N CYS A 32 2.42 -4.88 1.86
CA CYS A 32 1.54 -5.84 2.53
C CYS A 32 1.56 -7.19 1.82
N THR A 33 1.22 -8.24 2.56
CA THR A 33 1.24 -9.63 2.08
C THR A 33 -0.15 -9.99 1.54
N VAL A 34 -0.22 -10.50 0.31
CA VAL A 34 -1.48 -10.97 -0.31
C VAL A 34 -1.65 -12.47 -0.09
N ASP A 35 -0.57 -13.23 -0.29
CA ASP A 35 -0.45 -14.65 0.01
C ASP A 35 1.00 -14.96 0.42
N TYR A 36 1.38 -16.24 0.46
CA TYR A 36 2.71 -16.64 0.92
C TYR A 36 3.86 -15.98 0.13
N ASP A 37 3.71 -15.83 -1.19
CA ASP A 37 4.78 -15.37 -2.07
C ASP A 37 4.56 -13.93 -2.55
N ASN A 38 3.31 -13.48 -2.68
CA ASN A 38 2.96 -12.21 -3.30
C ASN A 38 2.85 -11.06 -2.30
N ARG A 39 3.41 -9.92 -2.71
CA ARG A 39 3.39 -8.66 -1.99
C ARG A 39 2.87 -7.55 -2.87
N ILE A 40 2.20 -6.59 -2.24
CA ILE A 40 1.86 -5.31 -2.86
C ILE A 40 2.81 -4.27 -2.30
N LEU A 41 3.31 -3.38 -3.17
CA LEU A 41 4.03 -2.17 -2.82
C LEU A 41 3.15 -0.96 -3.12
N PHE A 42 2.98 -0.08 -2.16
CA PHE A 42 2.14 1.11 -2.30
C PHE A 42 2.68 2.28 -1.49
N GLU A 43 2.17 3.48 -1.77
CA GLU A 43 2.40 4.67 -0.96
C GLU A 43 1.12 5.47 -0.75
N PHE A 44 1.15 6.39 0.21
CA PHE A 44 0.08 7.36 0.40
C PHE A 44 0.43 8.62 -0.38
N ALA A 45 -0.45 9.00 -1.32
CA ALA A 45 -0.26 10.14 -2.19
C ALA A 45 -1.49 11.05 -2.12
N GLN A 46 -1.26 12.36 -2.23
CA GLN A 46 -2.34 13.34 -2.36
C GLN A 46 -2.86 13.30 -3.80
N ASN A 47 -4.16 13.03 -3.97
CA ASN A 47 -4.78 13.13 -5.28
C ASN A 47 -5.04 14.61 -5.61
N PRO A 48 -4.47 15.14 -6.70
CA PRO A 48 -4.59 16.56 -7.04
C PRO A 48 -6.00 16.98 -7.47
N GLU A 49 -6.85 16.04 -7.88
CA GLU A 49 -8.23 16.30 -8.30
C GLU A 49 -9.20 16.30 -7.12
N SER A 50 -9.09 15.32 -6.22
CA SER A 50 -9.97 15.21 -5.04
C SER A 50 -9.46 16.01 -3.83
N GLY A 51 -8.15 16.25 -3.76
CA GLY A 51 -7.48 16.82 -2.58
C GLY A 51 -7.45 15.87 -1.38
N GLU A 52 -7.77 14.59 -1.59
CA GLU A 52 -7.77 13.56 -0.56
C GLU A 52 -6.48 12.73 -0.61
N GLU A 53 -6.13 12.13 0.53
CA GLU A 53 -5.06 11.14 0.59
C GLU A 53 -5.59 9.79 0.07
N GLU A 54 -4.88 9.24 -0.91
CA GLU A 54 -5.22 7.99 -1.57
C GLU A 54 -4.03 7.02 -1.53
N ILE A 55 -4.33 5.73 -1.76
CA ILE A 55 -3.32 4.68 -1.87
C ILE A 55 -2.91 4.56 -3.34
N LEU A 56 -1.64 4.88 -3.63
CA LEU A 56 -1.05 4.66 -4.94
C LEU A 56 -0.38 3.30 -4.99
N LEU A 57 -0.87 2.42 -5.86
CA LEU A 57 -0.26 1.13 -6.15
C LEU A 57 1.01 1.34 -6.98
N LEU A 58 2.17 0.97 -6.44
CA LEU A 58 3.46 1.08 -7.12
C LEU A 58 3.77 -0.19 -7.92
N THR A 59 3.62 -1.36 -7.30
CA THR A 59 3.78 -2.66 -7.96
C THR A 59 3.16 -3.80 -7.15
N MET A 60 2.98 -4.96 -7.78
CA MET A 60 2.66 -6.22 -7.13
C MET A 60 3.51 -7.33 -7.72
N GLY A 61 3.95 -8.27 -6.89
CA GLY A 61 4.80 -9.37 -7.35
C GLY A 61 5.27 -10.24 -6.20
N THR A 62 6.04 -11.26 -6.54
CA THR A 62 6.64 -12.15 -5.55
C THR A 62 7.69 -11.45 -4.70
N HIS A 63 8.11 -12.07 -3.60
CA HIS A 63 9.20 -11.54 -2.77
C HIS A 63 10.46 -11.17 -3.59
N ASN A 64 10.84 -11.99 -4.57
CA ASN A 64 12.04 -11.77 -5.40
C ASN A 64 11.86 -10.73 -6.51
N GLU A 65 10.61 -10.35 -6.83
CA GLU A 65 10.31 -9.34 -7.85
C GLU A 65 10.16 -7.94 -7.25
N ILE A 66 9.84 -7.87 -5.95
CA ILE A 66 9.67 -6.61 -5.21
C ILE A 66 10.94 -6.17 -4.47
N TYR A 67 11.77 -7.12 -4.03
CA TYR A 67 13.08 -6.88 -3.41
C TYR A 67 14.20 -7.33 -4.34
#